data_AF-A0A2V8JHQ9-F1
#
_entry.id   AF-A0A2V8JHQ9-F1
#
_cell.length_a   1.000
_cell.length_b   1.000
_cell.length_c   1.000
_cell.angle_alpha   90.00
_cell.angle_beta   90.00
_cell.angle_gamma   90.00
#
_symmetry.space_group_name_H-M   'P 1'
#
loop_
_entity.id
_entity.type
_entity.pdbx_description
1 polymer ?
#
loop_
_entity_poly.entity_id
_entity_poly.type
_entity_poly.pdbx_seq_one_letter_code
_entity_poly.pdbx_strand_id
1 'polypeptide(L)' 'MGQLGLPELIIVGIIALLVFGPKKLPELGAGLGKAIRDFKGAMSGKDSSPAEETKETEKQEKSSSK' A
#
# COMPACT_ATOMS: atom_id res chain seq x y z
N MET A 1 -3.38 28.51 -18.29
CA MET A 1 -2.19 27.65 -18.11
C MET A 1 -2.63 26.45 -17.31
N GLY A 2 -2.39 25.25 -17.85
CA GLY A 2 -3.07 24.01 -17.47
C GLY A 2 -2.93 23.70 -15.99
N GLN A 3 -4.05 23.65 -15.29
CA GLN A 3 -4.11 23.03 -13.98
C GLN A 3 -3.97 21.53 -14.25
N LEU A 4 -2.93 20.90 -13.69
CA LEU A 4 -2.84 19.44 -13.67
C LEU A 4 -4.12 18.91 -13.06
N GLY A 5 -5.01 18.43 -13.93
CA GLY A 5 -6.31 17.97 -13.52
C GLY A 5 -6.22 16.53 -13.02
N LEU A 6 -7.33 16.07 -12.46
CA LEU A 6 -7.54 14.64 -12.24
C LEU A 6 -7.25 13.77 -13.48
N PRO A 7 -7.56 14.18 -14.73
CA PRO A 7 -7.26 13.37 -15.91
C PRO A 7 -5.77 13.07 -16.10
N GLU A 8 -4.90 14.09 -15.99
CA GLU A 8 -3.46 13.91 -16.13
C GLU A 8 -2.89 13.01 -15.01
N LEU A 9 -3.38 13.18 -13.78
CA LEU A 9 -2.98 12.34 -12.64
C LEU A 9 -3.36 10.86 -12.86
N ILE A 10 -4.54 10.59 -13.42
CA ILE A 10 -4.99 9.22 -13.75
C ILE A 10 -4.07 8.60 -14.81
N ILE A 11 -3.71 9.35 -15.85
CA ILE A 11 -2.79 8.87 -16.90
C ILE A 11 -1.42 8.51 -16.32
N VAL A 12 -0.86 9.38 -15.48
CA VAL A 12 0.41 9.09 -14.78
C VAL A 12 0.25 7.88 -13.85
N GLY A 13 -0.88 7.78 -13.15
CA GLY A 13 -1.21 6.65 -12.29
C GLY A 13 -1.26 5.32 -13.05
N ILE A 14 -1.86 5.29 -14.25
CA ILE A 14 -1.89 4.10 -15.11
C ILE A 14 -0.48 3.70 -15.54
N ILE A 15 0.36 4.65 -15.95
CA ILE A 15 1.75 4.37 -16.32
C ILE A 15 2.53 3.80 -15.12
N ALA A 16 2.41 4.43 -13.95
CA ALA A 16 3.03 3.95 -12.73
C ALA A 16 2.53 2.54 -12.35
N LEU A 17 1.24 2.27 -12.55
CA LEU A 17 0.63 0.95 -12.35
C LEU A 17 1.15 -0.12 -13.31
N LEU A 18 1.53 0.24 -14.54
CA LEU A 18 2.16 -0.70 -15.48
C LEU A 18 3.60 -1.03 -15.07
N VAL A 19 4.33 -0.06 -14.53
CA VAL A 19 5.71 -0.24 -14.06
C VAL A 19 5.77 -1.01 -12.74
N PHE A 20 4.97 -0.59 -11.74
CA PHE A 20 4.97 -1.17 -10.40
C PHE A 20 3.99 -2.33 -10.23
N GLY A 21 2.95 -2.41 -11.06
CA GLY A 21 1.85 -3.37 -10.95
C GLY A 21 0.76 -2.94 -9.97
N PRO A 22 -0.53 -3.19 -10.28
CA PRO A 22 -1.65 -2.84 -9.39
C PRO A 22 -1.66 -3.58 -8.06
N LYS A 23 -0.97 -4.72 -7.98
CA LYS A 23 -0.83 -5.51 -6.76
C LYS A 23 0.14 -4.87 -5.76
N LYS A 24 1.08 -4.02 -6.21
CA LYS A 24 2.08 -3.38 -5.34
C LYS A 24 1.59 -2.10 -4.68
N LEU A 25 0.60 -1.41 -5.26
CA LEU A 25 -0.03 -0.25 -4.62
C LEU A 25 -0.66 -0.56 -3.24
N PRO A 26 -1.49 -1.61 -3.06
CA PRO A 26 -2.08 -1.92 -1.75
C PRO A 26 -1.02 -2.37 -0.74
N GLU A 27 0.03 -3.08 -1.18
CA GLU A 27 1.15 -3.52 -0.34
C GLU A 27 1.94 -2.31 0.21
N LEU A 28 2.30 -1.37 -0.67
CA LEU A 28 2.96 -0.11 -0.30
C LEU A 28 2.04 0.79 0.54
N GLY A 29 0.75 0.86 0.21
CA GLY A 29 -0.24 1.63 0.93
C GLY A 29 -0.51 1.11 2.34
N ALA A 30 -0.51 -0.21 2.55
CA ALA A 30 -0.63 -0.82 3.87
C ALA A 30 0.56 -0.48 4.76
N GLY A 31 1.78 -0.56 4.23
CA GLY A 31 3.01 -0.17 4.94
C GLY A 31 3.04 1.32 5.29
N LEU A 32 2.78 2.19 4.32
CA LEU A 32 2.71 3.64 4.53
C LEU A 32 1.59 4.03 5.47
N GLY A 33 0.41 3.40 5.36
CA GLY A 33 -0.74 3.66 6.22
C GLY A 33 -0.45 3.30 7.67
N LYS A 34 0.23 2.17 7.91
CA LYS A 34 0.70 1.77 9.24
C LYS A 34 1.70 2.79 9.80
N ALA A 35 2.71 3.16 9.02
CA ALA A 35 3.70 4.15 9.43
C ALA A 35 3.09 5.53 9.74
N ILE A 36 2.15 6.01 8.92
CA ILE A 36 1.42 7.26 9.15
C ILE A 36 0.56 7.16 10.42
N ARG A 37 -0.10 6.02 10.64
CA ARG A 37 -0.94 5.79 11.83
C ARG A 37 -0.11 5.77 13.10
N ASP A 38 1.03 5.09 13.08
CA ASP A 38 1.97 5.03 14.19
C ASP A 38 2.58 6.42 14.48
N PHE A 39 2.96 7.15 13.43
CA PHE A 39 3.46 8.52 13.53
C PHE A 39 2.41 9.48 14.11
N LYS A 40 1.16 9.38 13.65
CA LYS A 40 0.02 10.17 14.15
C LYS A 40 -0.27 9.83 15.62
N GLY A 41 -0.20 8.55 15.99
CA GLY A 41 -0.40 8.07 17.36
C GLY A 41 0.65 8.62 18.32
N ALA A 42 1.93 8.55 17.94
CA ALA A 42 3.04 9.10 18.69
C ALA A 42 2.92 10.62 18.87
N MET A 43 2.53 11.35 17.80
CA MET A 43 2.31 12.80 17.88
C MET A 43 1.09 13.20 18.71
N SER A 44 0.04 12.37 18.75
CA SER A 44 -1.19 12.67 19.49
C SER A 44 -1.18 12.18 20.94
N GLY A 45 -0.07 11.60 21.42
CA GLY A 45 0.05 11.06 22.78
C GLY A 45 -0.93 9.92 23.08
N LYS A 46 -1.43 9.26 22.04
CA LYS A 46 -2.39 8.15 22.15
C LYS A 46 -1.65 6.87 21.79
N ASP A 47 -1.20 6.14 22.81
CA ASP A 47 -0.58 4.82 22.65
C ASP A 47 -1.45 3.98 21.70
N SER A 48 -0.91 3.71 20.52
CA SER A 48 -1.67 3.12 19.42
C SER A 48 -1.78 1.62 19.64
N SER A 49 -3.02 1.16 19.86
CA SER A 49 -3.39 -0.25 19.96
C SER A 49 -2.84 -1.05 18.76
N PRO A 50 -2.24 -2.24 18.98
CA PRO A 50 -1.63 -3.05 17.93
C PRO A 50 -2.73 -3.64 17.05
N ALA A 51 -3.00 -3.01 15.90
CA ALA A 51 -3.77 -3.66 14.85
C ALA A 51 -2.81 -4.57 14.06
N GLU A 52 -3.01 -5.86 14.28
CA GLU A 52 -2.34 -7.05 13.77
C GLU A 52 -1.68 -6.97 12.37
N GLU A 53 -0.51 -7.60 12.33
CA GLU A 53 0.07 -8.39 11.24
C GLU A 53 -0.52 -8.22 9.84
N THR A 54 0.27 -7.54 9.02
CA THR A 54 0.33 -7.74 7.58
C THR A 54 0.65 -9.23 7.31
N LYS A 55 -0.38 -10.02 6.99
CA LYS A 55 -0.18 -11.38 6.48
C LYS A 55 0.65 -11.33 5.21
N GLU A 56 1.84 -11.91 5.32
CA GLU A 56 2.77 -12.13 4.23
C GLU A 56 2.15 -12.97 3.12
N THR A 57 2.55 -12.56 1.93
CA THR A 57 2.44 -13.24 0.65
C THR A 57 3.20 -14.57 0.70
N GLU A 58 2.52 -15.73 0.64
CA GLU A 58 3.12 -16.93 0.05
C GLU A 58 2.04 -17.93 -0.44
N LYS A 59 1.84 -17.99 -1.76
CA LYS A 59 1.26 -19.17 -2.44
C LYS A 59 1.91 -19.36 -3.81
N GLN A 60 3.21 -19.60 -3.82
CA GLN A 60 3.88 -20.59 -4.67
C GLN A 60 4.51 -21.55 -3.65
N GLU A 61 4.35 -22.87 -3.69
CA GLU A 61 4.82 -23.74 -4.74
C GLU A 61 4.25 -25.17 -4.56
N LYS A 62 4.25 -25.93 -5.65
CA LYS A 62 3.86 -27.35 -5.76
C LYS A 62 4.47 -28.23 -4.65
N SER A 63 3.67 -29.04 -3.96
CA SER A 63 4.05 -30.41 -3.62
C SER A 63 2.86 -31.22 -3.07
N SER A 64 2.79 -32.49 -3.47
CA SER A 64 1.96 -33.55 -2.92
C SER A 64 0.44 -33.45 -3.17
N SER A 65 0.03 -33.51 -4.44
CA SER A 65 -0.67 -34.71 -4.93
C SER A 65 -0.42 -35.96 -4.08
N LYS A 66 -1.35 -36.28 -3.19
CA LYS A 66 -1.69 -37.65 -2.83
C LYS A 66 -3.17 -37.73 -2.50
#